data_AF-A0A528N6S2-F1
#
_entry.id   AF-A0A528N6S2-F1
#
_cell.length_a   1.000
_cell.length_b   1.000
_cell.length_c   1.000
_cell.angle_alpha   90.00
_cell.angle_beta   90.00
_cell.angle_gamma   90.00
#
_symmetry.space_group_name_H-M   'P 1'
#
loop_
_entity.id
_entity.type
_entity.pdbx_description
1 polymer ?
#
loop_
_entity_poly.entity_id
_entity_poly.type
_entity_poly.pdbx_seq_one_letter_code
_entity_poly.pdbx_strand_id
1 'polypeptide(L)' 'MRLAVLTCLVAIGGLCGFAPSALADTKVLVKTRTYDITGTTGAALIEAMDRNGPKRHGFMT' A
#
# COMPACT_ATOMS: atom_id res chain seq x y z
N MET A 1 33.08 38.96 5.47
CA MET A 1 32.12 38.18 6.28
C MET A 1 30.91 37.68 5.49
N ARG A 2 30.24 38.50 4.66
CA ARG A 2 29.08 38.07 3.86
C ARG A 2 29.35 36.95 2.85
N LEU A 3 30.52 36.97 2.20
CA LEU A 3 30.91 35.96 1.19
C LEU A 3 31.02 34.54 1.78
N ALA A 4 31.62 34.41 2.97
CA ALA A 4 31.77 33.12 3.65
C ALA A 4 30.42 32.51 4.07
N VAL A 5 29.46 33.35 4.45
CA VAL A 5 28.10 32.92 4.81
C VAL A 5 27.34 32.42 3.58
N LEU A 6 27.45 33.14 2.45
CA LEU A 6 26.81 32.73 1.20
C LEU A 6 27.40 31.41 0.66
N THR A 7 28.72 31.23 0.73
CA THR A 7 29.35 29.96 0.33
C THR A 7 28.92 28.80 1.20
N CYS A 8 28.71 29.03 2.50
CA CYS A 8 28.24 28.00 3.43
C CYS A 8 26.78 27.60 3.14
N LEU A 9 25.91 28.58 2.86
CA LEU A 9 24.52 28.33 2.44
C LEU A 9 24.42 27.53 1.14
N VAL A 10 25.26 27.82 0.15
CA VAL A 10 25.32 27.04 -1.10
C VAL A 10 25.82 25.62 -0.83
N ALA A 11 26.85 25.45 0.01
CA ALA A 11 27.35 24.12 0.37
C ALA A 11 26.29 23.28 1.09
N ILE A 12 25.54 23.87 2.01
CA ILE A 12 24.46 23.19 2.74
C ILE A 12 23.28 22.89 1.79
N GLY A 13 22.90 23.83 0.92
CA GLY A 13 21.86 23.62 -0.09
C GLY A 13 22.22 22.51 -1.09
N GLY A 14 23.49 22.40 -1.48
CA GLY A 14 23.99 21.32 -2.32
C GLY A 14 24.02 19.97 -1.62
N LEU A 15 24.33 19.92 -0.32
CA LEU A 15 24.37 18.68 0.46
C LEU A 15 22.98 18.19 0.89
N CYS A 16 22.09 19.10 1.27
CA CYS A 16 20.74 18.79 1.76
C CYS A 16 19.66 18.79 0.67
N GLY A 17 19.93 19.39 -0.50
CA GLY A 17 19.00 19.42 -1.63
C GLY A 17 18.79 18.07 -2.32
N PHE A 18 19.66 17.09 -2.04
CA PHE A 18 19.55 15.70 -2.50
C PHE A 18 19.05 14.75 -1.42
N ALA A 19 18.35 15.25 -0.38
CA ALA A 19 17.63 14.36 0.51
C ALA A 19 16.55 13.65 -0.33
N PRO A 20 16.61 12.31 -0.48
CA PRO A 20 15.56 11.58 -1.19
C PRO A 20 14.24 11.88 -0.50
N SER A 21 13.21 12.26 -1.26
CA SER A 21 11.83 12.28 -0.77
C SER A 21 11.59 10.95 -0.07
N ALA A 22 11.14 10.97 1.19
CA ALA A 22 10.92 9.78 2.00
C ALA A 22 10.31 8.65 1.14
N LEU A 23 11.17 7.68 0.77
CA LEU A 23 10.80 6.57 -0.10
C LEU A 23 9.98 5.61 0.76
N ALA A 24 8.68 5.87 0.86
CA ALA A 24 7.74 4.91 1.40
C ALA A 24 7.64 3.76 0.40
N ASP A 25 8.36 2.67 0.67
CA ASP A 25 8.28 1.43 -0.09
C ASP A 25 6.89 0.81 0.13
N THR A 26 6.00 0.95 -0.85
CA THR A 26 4.66 0.34 -0.81
C THR A 26 4.75 -1.07 -1.38
N LYS A 27 4.76 -2.09 -0.51
CA LYS A 27 4.64 -3.49 -0.92
C LYS A 27 3.17 -3.91 -0.94
N VAL A 28 2.70 -4.40 -2.09
CA VAL A 28 1.36 -5.01 -2.21
C VAL A 28 1.50 -6.53 -2.08
N LEU A 29 0.90 -7.11 -1.05
CA LEU A 29 0.82 -8.57 -0.89
C LEU A 29 -0.46 -9.09 -1.57
N VAL A 30 -0.31 -9.83 -2.67
CA VAL A 30 -1.44 -10.47 -3.36
C VAL A 30 -1.53 -11.92 -2.93
N LYS A 31 -2.72 -12.36 -2.51
CA LYS A 31 -2.97 -13.76 -2.11
C LYS A 31 -4.27 -14.27 -2.71
N THR A 32 -4.17 -15.29 -3.54
CA THR A 32 -5.32 -15.99 -4.11
C THR A 32 -5.72 -17.15 -3.21
N ARG A 33 -7.02 -17.27 -2.91
CA ARG A 33 -7.59 -18.42 -2.22
C ARG A 33 -8.83 -18.89 -2.96
N THR A 34 -8.95 -20.21 -3.10
CA THR A 34 -10.15 -20.87 -3.64
C THR A 34 -11.02 -21.30 -2.47
N TYR A 35 -12.32 -21.05 -2.59
CA TYR A 35 -13.32 -21.45 -1.60
C TYR A 35 -14.34 -22.35 -2.27
N ASP A 36 -14.61 -23.50 -1.66
CA ASP A 36 -15.71 -24.35 -2.06
C ASP A 36 -17.03 -23.71 -1.62
N ILE A 37 -17.91 -23.49 -2.60
CA ILE A 37 -19.25 -22.96 -2.41
C ILE A 37 -20.25 -23.93 -3.02
N THR A 38 -21.38 -24.10 -2.35
CA THR A 38 -22.48 -24.95 -2.84
C THR A 38 -23.80 -24.21 -2.66
N GLY A 39 -24.71 -24.42 -3.59
CA GLY A 39 -26.04 -23.83 -3.59
C GLY A 39 -26.96 -24.60 -4.52
N THR A 40 -28.16 -24.92 -4.05
CA THR A 40 -29.16 -25.66 -4.84
C THR A 40 -29.91 -24.77 -5.83
N THR A 41 -29.76 -23.45 -5.71
CA THR A 41 -30.31 -22.43 -6.62
C THR A 41 -29.28 -21.33 -6.85
N GLY A 42 -29.47 -20.52 -7.90
CA GLY A 42 -28.58 -19.38 -8.17
C GLY A 42 -28.51 -18.37 -7.02
N ALA A 43 -29.65 -18.08 -6.37
CA ALA A 43 -29.69 -17.19 -5.21
C ALA A 43 -28.91 -17.76 -4.02
N ALA A 44 -29.07 -19.07 -3.75
CA ALA A 44 -28.34 -19.76 -2.68
C ALA A 44 -26.82 -19.76 -2.93
N LEU A 45 -26.40 -19.84 -4.20
CA LEU A 45 -24.98 -19.76 -4.56
C LEU A 45 -24.40 -18.37 -4.29
N ILE A 46 -25.11 -17.30 -4.66
CA ILE A 46 -24.71 -15.91 -4.38
C ILE A 46 -24.60 -15.68 -2.86
N GLU A 47 -25.56 -16.17 -2.08
CA GLU A 47 -25.51 -16.08 -0.62
C GLU A 47 -24.33 -16.87 -0.03
N ALA A 48 -24.02 -18.06 -0.57
CA ALA A 48 -22.86 -18.85 -0.16
C ALA A 48 -21.54 -18.12 -0.50
N MET A 49 -21.47 -17.42 -1.63
CA MET A 49 -20.33 -16.58 -2.01
C MET A 49 -20.12 -15.42 -1.04
N ASP A 50 -21.18 -14.72 -0.64
CA ASP A 50 -21.06 -13.58 0.28
C ASP A 50 -20.63 -14.04 1.68
N ARG A 51 -21.17 -15.17 2.16
CA ARG A 51 -20.82 -15.72 3.48
C ARG A 51 -19.41 -16.28 3.56
N ASN A 52 -18.97 -17.03 2.55
CA ASN A 52 -17.64 -17.67 2.54
C ASN A 52 -16.57 -16.83 1.84
N GLY A 53 -16.94 -15.66 1.34
CA GLY A 53 -16.08 -14.79 0.58
C GLY A 53 -15.01 -14.07 1.43
N PRO A 54 -14.04 -13.43 0.77
CA PRO A 54 -12.88 -12.79 1.41
C PRO A 54 -13.24 -11.77 2.50
N LYS A 55 -14.41 -11.12 2.41
CA LYS A 55 -14.89 -10.17 3.43
C LYS A 55 -14.97 -10.79 4.83
N ARG A 56 -15.53 -11.98 4.99
CA ARG A 56 -15.64 -12.64 6.30
C ARG A 56 -14.33 -13.24 6.78
N HIS A 57 -13.40 -13.53 5.87
CA HIS A 57 -12.12 -14.18 6.17
C HIS A 57 -10.98 -13.17 6.37
N GLY A 58 -11.30 -11.91 6.66
CA GLY A 58 -10.33 -10.87 7.06
C GLY A 58 -9.46 -10.31 5.93
N PHE A 59 -9.85 -10.50 4.67
CA PHE A 59 -9.13 -9.93 3.52
C PHE A 59 -9.54 -8.49 3.18
N MET A 60 -10.68 -8.02 3.71
CA MET A 60 -11.22 -6.68 3.43
C MET A 60 -11.59 -5.90 4.71
N THR A 61 -11.20 -6.40 5.89
CA THR A 61 -11.25 -5.66 7.17
C THR A 61 -9.96 -4.89 7.34
#